data_AF-A0A097AUA2-F1
#
_entry.id   AF-A0A097AUA2-F1
#
_cell.length_a   1.000
_cell.length_b   1.000
_cell.length_c   1.000
_cell.angle_alpha   90.00
_cell.angle_beta   90.00
_cell.angle_gamma   90.00
#
_symmetry.space_group_name_H-M   'P 1'
#
loop_
_entity.id
_entity.type
_entity.pdbx_description
1 polymer ?
#
loop_
_entity_poly.entity_id
_entity_poly.type
_entity_poly.pdbx_seq_one_letter_code
_entity_poly.pdbx_strand_id
1 'polypeptide(L)'
;MKRNIIILSLLSFLFLFFIGCDFNNTDEELLKEVKAIEELNNKYANWYLTTDDYIKKVKEVAKFTKEFYENRLYEGQLIITYDPAWVLFPEAINMVKGKNTALFTEEELKKLRDIIKPAKTEVEVQISKVYNEGGNKYIFSKGKAVTTYKGYTIYNYYLRKYTFVKEEKEWKIKRIDTELDGGTRVQEKKATFRGEPVEFLIKFNPLQSD
;
A
#
# COMPACT_ATOMS: atom_id res chain seq x y z
N MET A 1 -65.94 13.76 17.26
CA MET A 1 -65.35 13.50 15.92
C MET A 1 -64.11 14.38 15.82
N LYS A 2 -62.91 13.86 16.11
CA LYS A 2 -62.04 13.05 15.23
C LYS A 2 -61.56 13.86 14.03
N ARG A 3 -60.23 14.02 13.92
CA ARG A 3 -59.41 14.86 13.00
C ARG A 3 -58.94 16.12 13.74
N ASN A 4 -57.76 16.13 14.36
CA ASN A 4 -56.56 16.64 13.68
C ASN A 4 -55.23 16.29 14.39
N ILE A 5 -55.16 15.25 15.22
CA ILE A 5 -53.93 14.91 15.98
C ILE A 5 -52.95 14.02 15.19
N ILE A 6 -53.26 13.64 13.94
CA ILE A 6 -52.47 12.64 13.18
C ILE A 6 -51.29 13.27 12.39
N ILE A 7 -51.22 14.60 12.25
CA ILE A 7 -50.23 15.23 11.35
C ILE A 7 -48.88 15.52 12.04
N LEU A 8 -48.83 15.65 13.37
CA LEU A 8 -47.55 15.87 14.06
C LEU A 8 -46.76 14.58 14.36
N SER A 9 -47.41 13.40 14.37
CA SER A 9 -46.72 12.13 14.61
C SER A 9 -46.10 11.52 13.35
N LEU A 10 -46.41 12.03 12.16
CA LEU A 10 -45.86 11.53 10.89
C LEU A 10 -44.55 12.22 10.47
N LEU A 11 -44.29 13.42 10.98
CA LEU A 11 -43.06 14.18 10.67
C LEU A 11 -41.86 13.77 11.54
N SER A 12 -42.08 13.15 12.70
CA SER A 12 -41.00 12.61 13.55
C SER A 12 -40.54 11.20 13.14
N PHE A 13 -41.23 10.52 12.22
CA PHE A 13 -40.86 9.18 11.76
C PHE A 13 -40.01 9.19 10.47
N LEU A 14 -39.88 10.34 9.80
CA LEU A 14 -39.07 10.50 8.58
C LEU A 14 -37.60 10.84 8.85
N PHE A 15 -37.19 11.06 10.11
CA PHE A 15 -35.80 11.30 10.49
C PHE A 15 -35.04 10.07 10.97
N LEU A 16 -35.65 8.88 10.99
CA LEU A 16 -35.02 7.65 11.44
C LEU A 16 -34.41 6.79 10.31
N PHE A 17 -34.45 7.26 9.05
CA PHE A 17 -33.98 6.49 7.89
C PHE A 17 -32.60 6.85 7.33
N PHE A 18 -31.81 7.72 8.00
CA PHE A 18 -30.45 8.07 7.53
C PHE A 18 -29.31 7.54 8.41
N ILE A 19 -29.56 6.56 9.28
CA ILE A 19 -28.49 5.89 10.03
C ILE A 19 -28.61 4.39 9.81
N GLY A 20 -28.26 3.95 8.61
CA GLY A 20 -28.25 2.53 8.27
C GLY A 20 -27.67 2.29 6.89
N CYS A 21 -26.48 1.69 6.88
CA CYS A 21 -25.76 1.16 5.71
C CYS A 21 -24.94 2.14 4.86
N ASP A 22 -23.83 2.66 5.41
CA ASP A 22 -22.68 3.09 4.59
C ASP A 22 -21.35 2.43 5.02
N PHE A 23 -21.42 1.49 5.97
CA PHE A 23 -20.22 0.88 6.57
C PHE A 23 -19.48 -0.09 5.64
N ASN A 24 -20.16 -0.73 4.68
CA ASN A 24 -19.50 -1.66 3.77
C ASN A 24 -18.76 -0.96 2.62
N ASN A 25 -19.29 0.16 2.12
CA ASN A 25 -18.68 0.82 0.96
C ASN A 25 -17.37 1.53 1.33
N THR A 26 -17.31 2.13 2.52
CA THR A 26 -16.11 2.85 2.97
C THR A 26 -14.92 1.90 3.18
N ASP A 27 -15.10 0.75 3.83
CA ASP A 27 -13.99 -0.18 4.07
C ASP A 27 -13.47 -0.80 2.77
N GLU A 28 -14.37 -1.09 1.83
CA GLU A 28 -13.99 -1.55 0.49
C GLU A 28 -13.19 -0.50 -0.28
N GLU A 29 -13.56 0.79 -0.20
CA GLU A 29 -12.80 1.88 -0.81
C GLU A 29 -11.38 1.96 -0.23
N LEU A 30 -11.23 1.90 1.10
CA LEU A 30 -9.91 1.93 1.74
C LEU A 30 -9.04 0.73 1.35
N LEU A 31 -9.62 -0.47 1.24
CA LEU A 31 -8.92 -1.66 0.79
C LEU A 31 -8.48 -1.54 -0.68
N LYS A 32 -9.30 -0.92 -1.53
CA LYS A 32 -8.95 -0.61 -2.93
C LYS A 32 -7.80 0.38 -3.02
N GLU A 33 -7.82 1.45 -2.23
CA GLU A 33 -6.71 2.42 -2.15
C GLU A 33 -5.40 1.72 -1.74
N VAL A 34 -5.42 0.92 -0.67
CA VAL A 34 -4.23 0.18 -0.22
C VAL A 34 -3.73 -0.79 -1.29
N LYS A 35 -4.62 -1.52 -1.97
CA LYS A 35 -4.25 -2.41 -3.08
C LYS A 35 -3.58 -1.65 -4.22
N ALA A 36 -4.14 -0.51 -4.63
CA ALA A 36 -3.58 0.32 -5.69
C ALA A 36 -2.20 0.88 -5.33
N ILE A 37 -2.01 1.34 -4.08
CA ILE A 37 -0.69 1.75 -3.57
C ILE A 37 0.28 0.56 -3.63
N GLU A 38 -0.10 -0.62 -3.16
CA GLU A 38 0.77 -1.80 -3.17
C GLU A 38 1.17 -2.24 -4.58
N GLU A 39 0.28 -2.12 -5.58
CA GLU A 39 0.63 -2.34 -6.99
C GLU A 39 1.67 -1.32 -7.48
N LEU A 40 1.49 -0.05 -7.16
CA LEU A 40 2.44 1.01 -7.52
C LEU A 40 3.79 0.84 -6.82
N ASN A 41 3.79 0.49 -5.53
CA ASN A 41 5.00 0.22 -4.74
C ASN A 41 5.85 -0.88 -5.38
N ASN A 42 5.19 -1.95 -5.84
CA ASN A 42 5.86 -3.07 -6.47
C ASN A 42 6.34 -2.76 -7.89
N LYS A 43 5.56 -2.00 -8.66
CA LYS A 43 6.02 -1.46 -9.95
C LYS A 43 7.24 -0.57 -9.77
N TYR A 44 7.22 0.34 -8.80
CA TYR A 44 8.35 1.21 -8.47
C TYR A 44 9.57 0.42 -8.00
N ALA A 45 9.39 -0.54 -7.07
CA ALA A 45 10.47 -1.42 -6.59
C ALA A 45 11.17 -2.17 -7.74
N ASN A 46 10.40 -2.64 -8.72
CA ASN A 46 10.93 -3.35 -9.89
C ASN A 46 11.23 -2.42 -11.07
N TRP A 47 11.44 -1.14 -10.79
CA TRP A 47 11.90 -0.12 -11.74
C TRP A 47 10.97 0.10 -12.93
N TYR A 48 9.66 -0.14 -12.81
CA TYR A 48 8.68 0.16 -13.87
C TYR A 48 8.18 1.61 -13.85
N LEU A 49 8.58 2.40 -12.85
CA LEU A 49 8.18 3.79 -12.68
C LEU A 49 9.37 4.61 -12.20
N THR A 50 9.52 5.84 -12.72
CA THR A 50 10.31 6.88 -12.04
C THR A 50 9.69 7.23 -10.68
N THR A 51 10.49 7.83 -9.80
CA THR A 51 10.01 8.32 -8.50
C THR A 51 8.92 9.36 -8.64
N ASP A 52 9.09 10.31 -9.56
CA ASP A 52 8.12 11.38 -9.77
C ASP A 52 6.78 10.82 -10.27
N ASP A 53 6.82 9.89 -11.23
CA ASP A 53 5.60 9.20 -11.71
C ASP A 53 4.97 8.34 -10.62
N TYR A 54 5.79 7.67 -9.81
CA TYR A 54 5.31 6.87 -8.69
C TYR A 54 4.59 7.73 -7.63
N ILE A 55 5.23 8.79 -7.14
CA ILE A 55 4.65 9.71 -6.14
C ILE A 55 3.37 10.33 -6.69
N LYS A 56 3.38 10.77 -7.96
CA LYS A 56 2.20 11.33 -8.62
C LYS A 56 1.05 10.32 -8.63
N LYS A 57 1.28 9.11 -9.14
CA LYS A 57 0.24 8.07 -9.25
C LYS A 57 -0.30 7.64 -7.89
N VAL A 58 0.56 7.53 -6.88
CA VAL A 58 0.11 7.21 -5.51
C VAL A 58 -0.85 8.28 -4.98
N LYS A 59 -0.53 9.56 -5.19
CA LYS A 59 -1.40 10.68 -4.80
C LYS A 59 -2.70 10.77 -5.62
N GLU A 60 -2.77 10.14 -6.79
CA GLU A 60 -3.98 10.04 -7.61
C GLU A 60 -4.93 8.92 -7.15
N VAL A 61 -4.38 7.79 -6.67
CA VAL A 61 -5.17 6.60 -6.30
C VAL A 61 -5.58 6.56 -4.83
N ALA A 62 -5.06 7.45 -3.98
CA ALA A 62 -5.37 7.46 -2.57
C ALA A 62 -5.39 8.88 -1.99
N LYS A 63 -6.21 9.07 -0.96
CA LYS A 63 -6.36 10.36 -0.28
C LYS A 63 -5.40 10.44 0.90
N PHE A 64 -4.61 11.51 0.97
CA PHE A 64 -3.70 11.76 2.08
C PHE A 64 -4.15 12.96 2.92
N THR A 65 -3.78 12.96 4.20
CA THR A 65 -4.01 14.12 5.07
C THR A 65 -3.28 15.35 4.55
N LYS A 66 -3.77 16.55 4.91
CA LYS A 66 -3.09 17.81 4.54
C LYS A 66 -1.64 17.83 5.02
N GLU A 67 -1.41 17.34 6.24
CA GLU A 67 -0.09 17.20 6.86
C GLU A 67 0.87 16.36 6.00
N PHE A 68 0.37 15.27 5.40
CA PHE A 68 1.13 14.41 4.52
C PHE A 68 1.62 15.15 3.27
N TYR A 69 0.77 15.97 2.65
CA TYR A 69 1.13 16.74 1.45
C TYR A 69 2.12 17.88 1.75
N GLU A 70 2.02 18.48 2.93
CA GLU A 70 2.84 19.65 3.31
C GLU A 70 4.25 19.28 3.78
N ASN A 71 4.51 18.01 4.08
CA ASN A 71 5.78 17.57 4.65
C ASN A 71 6.45 16.47 3.82
N ARG A 72 7.59 16.81 3.21
CA ARG A 72 8.40 15.90 2.36
C ARG A 72 8.89 14.64 3.07
N LEU A 73 8.93 14.61 4.41
CA LEU A 73 9.26 13.39 5.16
C LEU A 73 8.22 12.28 4.93
N TYR A 74 6.98 12.64 4.59
CA TYR A 74 5.93 11.69 4.27
C TYR A 74 6.05 11.11 2.85
N GLU A 75 6.60 11.86 1.89
CA GLU A 75 6.99 11.29 0.58
C GLU A 75 8.08 10.22 0.75
N GLY A 76 8.97 10.43 1.73
CA GLY A 76 9.92 9.42 2.20
C GLY A 76 9.25 8.09 2.58
N GLN A 77 8.07 8.12 3.20
CA GLN A 77 7.33 6.91 3.57
C GLN A 77 6.77 6.14 2.37
N LEU A 78 6.47 6.84 1.27
CA LEU A 78 6.02 6.22 0.03
C LEU A 78 7.16 5.45 -0.64
N ILE A 79 8.37 6.01 -0.63
CA ILE A 79 9.51 5.45 -1.37
C ILE A 79 10.22 4.31 -0.62
N ILE A 80 9.90 4.06 0.66
CA ILE A 80 10.43 2.91 1.40
C ILE A 80 9.81 1.63 0.85
N THR A 81 10.57 0.94 0.02
CA THR A 81 10.20 -0.32 -0.61
C THR A 81 11.37 -1.31 -0.59
N TYR A 82 11.11 -2.57 -0.92
CA TYR A 82 12.19 -3.55 -1.04
C TYR A 82 12.98 -3.29 -2.33
N ASP A 83 14.23 -3.73 -2.32
CA ASP A 83 15.07 -3.71 -3.50
C ASP A 83 15.10 -5.10 -4.16
N PRO A 84 14.82 -5.20 -5.47
CA PRO A 84 15.10 -6.42 -6.23
C PRO A 84 16.57 -6.79 -6.06
N ALA A 85 16.91 -8.07 -6.22
CA ALA A 85 18.28 -8.54 -6.00
C ALA A 85 19.29 -8.12 -7.09
N TRP A 86 19.40 -6.82 -7.38
CA TRP A 86 20.39 -6.24 -8.30
C TRP A 86 21.83 -6.53 -7.87
N VAL A 87 22.06 -6.84 -6.59
CA VAL A 87 23.34 -7.32 -6.07
C VAL A 87 23.84 -8.61 -6.73
N LEU A 88 22.97 -9.34 -7.43
CA LEU A 88 23.35 -10.50 -8.24
C LEU A 88 23.94 -10.11 -9.62
N PHE A 89 23.93 -8.82 -9.97
CA PHE A 89 24.30 -8.29 -11.28
C PHE A 89 25.33 -7.16 -11.14
N PRO A 90 26.62 -7.40 -11.42
CA PRO A 90 27.69 -6.40 -11.29
C PRO A 90 27.43 -5.10 -12.06
N GLU A 91 26.81 -5.17 -13.25
CA GLU A 91 26.48 -3.98 -14.04
C GLU A 91 25.41 -3.12 -13.35
N ALA A 92 24.40 -3.75 -12.75
CA ALA A 92 23.37 -3.05 -11.99
C ALA A 92 23.93 -2.40 -10.72
N ILE A 93 24.85 -3.09 -10.03
CA ILE A 93 25.55 -2.56 -8.85
C ILE A 93 26.24 -1.23 -9.19
N ASN A 94 26.93 -1.13 -10.33
CA ASN A 94 27.64 0.09 -10.71
C ASN A 94 26.70 1.25 -11.03
N MET A 95 25.54 0.97 -11.62
CA MET A 95 24.51 1.98 -11.87
C MET A 95 23.87 2.49 -10.57
N VAL A 96 23.61 1.59 -9.61
CA VAL A 96 22.94 1.90 -8.33
C VAL A 96 23.88 2.52 -7.30
N LYS A 97 25.15 2.09 -7.22
CA LYS A 97 26.12 2.65 -6.25
C LYS A 97 26.45 4.12 -6.48
N GLY A 98 26.27 4.63 -7.70
CA GLY A 98 26.62 5.99 -8.07
C GLY A 98 25.50 7.02 -7.93
N LYS A 99 24.26 6.59 -7.64
CA LYS A 99 23.07 7.45 -7.64
C LYS A 99 22.03 6.95 -6.64
N ASN A 100 21.30 7.86 -6.03
CA ASN A 100 20.04 7.50 -5.40
C ASN A 100 19.11 6.93 -6.48
N THR A 101 18.64 5.70 -6.34
CA THR A 101 17.75 5.03 -7.32
C THR A 101 16.50 5.85 -7.60
N ALA A 102 16.12 6.71 -6.64
CA ALA A 102 15.04 7.66 -6.80
C ALA A 102 15.27 8.74 -7.89
N LEU A 103 16.47 8.82 -8.49
CA LEU A 103 16.84 9.83 -9.47
C LEU A 103 17.06 9.26 -10.89
N PHE A 104 16.67 8.02 -11.15
CA PHE A 104 16.84 7.41 -12.46
C PHE A 104 15.83 7.92 -13.48
N THR A 105 16.30 8.12 -14.72
CA THR A 105 15.42 8.38 -15.87
C THR A 105 14.75 7.11 -16.36
N GLU A 106 13.70 7.23 -17.16
CA GLU A 106 13.02 6.07 -17.77
C GLU A 106 13.97 5.20 -18.60
N GLU A 107 14.94 5.79 -19.31
CA GLU A 107 15.96 5.04 -20.05
C GLU A 107 16.91 4.27 -19.11
N GLU A 108 17.28 4.85 -17.97
CA GLU A 108 18.12 4.19 -16.97
C GLU A 108 17.35 3.04 -16.29
N LEU A 109 16.08 3.24 -15.95
CA LEU A 109 15.20 2.18 -15.45
C LEU A 109 15.05 1.05 -16.46
N LYS A 110 14.86 1.37 -17.75
CA LYS A 110 14.79 0.36 -18.81
C LYS A 110 16.06 -0.47 -18.89
N LYS A 111 17.24 0.17 -18.85
CA LYS A 111 18.53 -0.54 -18.83
C LYS A 111 18.65 -1.48 -17.64
N LEU A 112 18.23 -1.05 -16.45
CA LEU A 112 18.23 -1.91 -15.26
C LEU A 112 17.32 -3.12 -15.41
N ARG A 113 16.10 -2.91 -15.92
CA ARG A 113 15.16 -4.01 -16.23
C ARG A 113 15.75 -5.00 -17.23
N ASP A 114 16.45 -4.52 -18.26
CA ASP A 114 17.11 -5.38 -19.25
C ASP A 114 18.27 -6.17 -18.63
N ILE A 115 19.07 -5.56 -17.74
CA ILE A 115 20.17 -6.23 -17.01
C ILE A 115 19.64 -7.37 -16.13
N ILE A 116 18.55 -7.13 -15.39
CA ILE A 116 18.01 -8.13 -14.46
C ILE A 116 17.04 -9.13 -15.10
N LYS A 117 16.67 -8.94 -16.37
CA LYS A 117 15.74 -9.82 -17.10
C LYS A 117 16.05 -11.32 -16.99
N PRO A 118 17.32 -11.77 -16.88
CA PRO A 118 17.62 -13.19 -16.64
C PRO A 118 17.20 -13.72 -15.25
N ALA A 119 16.98 -12.86 -14.26
CA ALA A 119 16.40 -13.25 -12.99
C ALA A 119 14.89 -13.37 -13.09
N LYS A 120 14.34 -14.40 -12.44
CA LYS A 120 12.89 -14.53 -12.23
C LYS A 120 12.54 -13.85 -10.92
N THR A 121 11.70 -12.81 -10.95
CA THR A 121 11.13 -12.19 -9.75
C THR A 121 9.64 -12.52 -9.65
N GLU A 122 9.26 -13.17 -8.56
CA GLU A 122 7.87 -13.48 -8.22
C GLU A 122 7.47 -12.67 -6.99
N VAL A 123 6.31 -12.03 -7.05
CA VAL A 123 5.81 -11.20 -5.96
C VAL A 123 4.42 -11.66 -5.55
N GLU A 124 4.24 -11.82 -4.24
CA GLU A 124 2.94 -12.03 -3.62
C GLU A 124 2.71 -10.94 -2.59
N VAL A 125 1.53 -10.32 -2.64
CA VAL A 125 1.08 -9.32 -1.66
C VAL A 125 -0.20 -9.81 -1.01
N GLN A 126 -0.30 -9.59 0.30
CA GLN A 126 -1.49 -9.86 1.09
C GLN A 126 -1.93 -8.59 1.83
N ILE A 127 -3.24 -8.33 1.88
CA ILE A 127 -3.82 -7.17 2.59
C ILE A 127 -4.80 -7.67 3.65
N SER A 128 -4.72 -7.07 4.83
CA SER A 128 -5.57 -7.38 5.96
C SER A 128 -6.99 -6.86 5.79
N LYS A 129 -7.90 -7.34 6.65
CA LYS A 129 -9.14 -6.59 6.90
C LYS A 129 -8.86 -5.21 7.52
N VAL A 130 -9.89 -4.38 7.59
CA VAL A 130 -9.84 -3.09 8.28
C VAL A 130 -9.96 -3.30 9.79
N TYR A 131 -9.05 -2.70 10.56
CA TYR A 131 -9.08 -2.67 12.01
C TYR A 131 -9.46 -1.27 12.51
N ASN A 132 -10.31 -1.19 13.53
CA ASN A 132 -10.76 0.09 14.09
C ASN A 132 -10.24 0.24 15.53
N GLU A 133 -9.55 1.34 15.82
CA GLU A 133 -9.08 1.66 17.18
C GLU A 133 -8.87 3.17 17.37
N GLY A 134 -9.36 3.70 18.49
CA GLY A 134 -9.10 5.09 18.88
C GLY A 134 -9.62 6.12 17.90
N GLY A 135 -10.69 5.81 17.16
CA GLY A 135 -11.22 6.66 16.09
C GLY A 135 -10.47 6.58 14.75
N ASN A 136 -9.43 5.75 14.68
CA ASN A 136 -8.65 5.53 13.46
C ASN A 136 -8.98 4.17 12.84
N LYS A 137 -8.65 4.05 11.55
CA LYS A 137 -8.66 2.79 10.81
C LYS A 137 -7.24 2.37 10.48
N TYR A 138 -6.99 1.06 10.54
CA TYR A 138 -5.70 0.47 10.25
C TYR A 138 -5.86 -0.66 9.25
N ILE A 139 -5.00 -0.65 8.23
CA ILE A 139 -4.89 -1.73 7.25
C ILE A 139 -3.42 -2.14 7.20
N PHE A 140 -3.17 -3.43 7.18
CA PHE A 140 -1.83 -3.99 7.06
C PHE A 140 -1.67 -4.60 5.68
N SER A 141 -0.52 -4.38 5.04
CA SER A 141 -0.10 -5.15 3.88
C SER A 141 1.18 -5.89 4.21
N LYS A 142 1.35 -7.09 3.68
CA LYS A 142 2.66 -7.75 3.67
C LYS A 142 2.95 -8.26 2.28
N GLY A 143 4.21 -8.23 1.89
CA GLY A 143 4.63 -8.77 0.62
C GLY A 143 5.86 -9.65 0.74
N LYS A 144 5.95 -10.58 -0.20
CA LYS A 144 7.09 -11.47 -0.40
C LYS A 144 7.50 -11.36 -1.86
N ALA A 145 8.70 -10.84 -2.10
CA ALA A 145 9.36 -10.87 -3.39
C ALA A 145 10.46 -11.92 -3.37
N VAL A 146 10.43 -12.84 -4.33
CA VAL A 146 11.41 -13.91 -4.50
C VAL A 146 12.13 -13.70 -5.82
N THR A 147 13.43 -13.41 -5.76
CA THR A 147 14.27 -13.29 -6.95
C THR A 147 15.16 -14.51 -7.07
N THR A 148 15.09 -15.22 -8.19
CA THR A 148 15.91 -16.40 -8.49
C THR A 148 16.77 -16.17 -9.71
N TYR A 149 18.07 -16.45 -9.59
CA TYR A 149 19.04 -16.33 -10.69
C TYR A 149 20.24 -17.28 -10.47
N LYS A 150 20.57 -18.10 -11.49
CA LYS A 150 21.73 -19.03 -11.48
C LYS A 150 21.87 -19.86 -10.19
N GLY A 151 20.76 -20.39 -9.67
CA GLY A 151 20.74 -21.20 -8.45
C GLY A 151 20.77 -20.41 -7.14
N TYR A 152 20.88 -19.08 -7.18
CA TYR A 152 20.70 -18.21 -6.02
C TYR A 152 19.24 -17.79 -5.91
N THR A 153 18.71 -17.81 -4.69
CA THR A 153 17.38 -17.30 -4.36
C THR A 153 17.50 -16.29 -3.23
N ILE A 154 16.95 -15.10 -3.46
CA ILE A 154 16.86 -14.02 -2.47
C ILE A 154 15.40 -13.77 -2.15
N TYR A 155 15.14 -13.59 -0.85
CA TYR A 155 13.82 -13.28 -0.34
C TYR A 155 13.83 -11.88 0.24
N ASN A 156 12.88 -11.07 -0.20
CA ASN A 156 12.57 -9.79 0.40
C ASN A 156 11.16 -9.85 0.96
N TYR A 157 11.03 -9.51 2.23
CA TYR A 157 9.78 -9.40 2.94
C TYR A 157 9.58 -7.95 3.34
N TYR A 158 8.32 -7.52 3.29
CA TYR A 158 7.94 -6.25 3.87
C TYR A 158 6.60 -6.37 4.58
N LEU A 159 6.42 -5.53 5.59
CA LEU A 159 5.17 -5.32 6.29
C LEU A 159 4.91 -3.82 6.31
N ARG A 160 3.72 -3.40 5.87
CA ARG A 160 3.26 -2.02 6.01
C ARG A 160 2.03 -1.93 6.88
N LYS A 161 1.93 -0.82 7.62
CA LYS A 161 0.75 -0.41 8.36
C LYS A 161 0.30 0.96 7.87
N TYR A 162 -0.88 0.98 7.27
CA TYR A 162 -1.58 2.19 6.85
C TYR A 162 -2.44 2.68 8.00
N THR A 163 -2.25 3.94 8.39
CA THR A 163 -3.08 4.60 9.40
C THR A 163 -3.98 5.62 8.72
N PHE A 164 -5.27 5.39 8.79
CA PHE A 164 -6.31 6.27 8.28
C PHE A 164 -6.94 7.07 9.42
N VAL A 165 -7.10 8.36 9.20
CA VAL A 165 -7.81 9.28 10.09
C VAL A 165 -8.97 9.91 9.33
N LYS A 166 -10.00 10.35 10.05
CA LYS A 166 -11.11 11.06 9.46
C LYS A 166 -10.82 12.56 9.46
N GLU A 167 -10.62 13.15 8.29
CA GLU A 167 -10.52 14.60 8.10
C GLU A 167 -11.79 15.08 7.39
N GLU A 168 -12.49 16.02 8.02
CA GLU A 168 -13.81 16.48 7.59
C GLU A 168 -14.82 15.33 7.49
N LYS A 169 -15.09 14.83 6.29
CA LYS A 169 -16.02 13.71 6.02
C LYS A 169 -15.35 12.52 5.34
N GLU A 170 -14.05 12.58 5.07
CA GLU A 170 -13.32 11.56 4.33
C GLU A 170 -12.27 10.87 5.20
N TRP A 171 -12.06 9.59 4.96
CA TRP A 171 -10.93 8.86 5.50
C TRP A 171 -9.71 9.13 4.64
N LYS A 172 -8.60 9.51 5.28
CA LYS A 172 -7.35 9.84 4.58
C LYS A 172 -6.18 9.17 5.25
N ILE A 173 -5.18 8.78 4.46
CA ILE A 173 -3.93 8.22 4.95
C ILE A 173 -3.15 9.32 5.65
N LYS A 174 -2.92 9.11 6.95
CA LYS A 174 -2.04 9.96 7.76
C LYS A 174 -0.60 9.50 7.70
N ARG A 175 -0.38 8.19 7.71
CA ARG A 175 0.95 7.58 7.89
C ARG A 175 1.01 6.20 7.27
N ILE A 176 2.17 5.87 6.72
CA ILE A 176 2.51 4.53 6.25
C ILE A 176 3.80 4.11 6.95
N ASP A 177 3.67 3.19 7.90
CA ASP A 177 4.82 2.57 8.56
C ASP A 177 5.27 1.36 7.76
N THR A 178 6.56 1.26 7.45
CA THR A 178 7.12 0.14 6.68
C THR A 178 8.26 -0.51 7.46
N GLU A 179 8.19 -1.83 7.58
CA GLU A 179 9.30 -2.69 7.99
C GLU A 179 9.77 -3.51 6.80
N LEU A 180 11.08 -3.58 6.59
CA LEU A 180 11.72 -4.33 5.51
C LEU A 180 12.67 -5.37 6.11
N ASP A 181 12.57 -6.61 5.63
CA ASP A 181 13.49 -7.69 5.97
C ASP A 181 13.97 -8.36 4.68
N GLY A 182 15.27 -8.29 4.41
CA GLY A 182 15.90 -8.87 3.23
C GLY A 182 16.96 -9.90 3.59
N GLY A 183 17.11 -10.95 2.78
CA GLY A 183 18.23 -11.88 2.94
C GLY A 183 18.07 -13.22 2.24
N THR A 184 19.05 -14.10 2.48
CA THR A 184 19.05 -15.49 2.02
C THR A 184 18.36 -16.45 3.00
N ARG A 185 17.98 -15.96 4.19
CA ARG A 185 17.23 -16.73 5.20
C ARG A 185 15.80 -16.19 5.31
N VAL A 186 14.85 -17.14 5.38
CA VAL A 186 13.41 -16.89 5.48
C VAL A 186 13.07 -16.39 6.88
N GLN A 187 12.59 -15.15 7.01
CA GLN A 187 11.81 -14.74 8.17
C GLN A 187 10.60 -13.93 7.69
N GLU A 188 9.44 -14.58 7.66
CA GLU A 188 8.18 -13.88 7.54
C GLU A 188 7.80 -13.33 8.92
N LYS A 189 7.73 -12.01 9.06
CA LYS A 189 7.24 -11.41 10.30
C LYS A 189 5.76 -11.69 10.49
N LYS A 190 5.41 -12.14 11.69
CA LYS A 190 4.01 -12.22 12.12
C LYS A 190 3.57 -10.83 12.57
N ALA A 191 2.67 -10.22 11.80
CA ALA A 191 2.03 -8.98 12.20
C ALA A 191 0.99 -9.25 13.29
N THR A 192 0.98 -8.42 14.33
CA THR A 192 -0.02 -8.47 15.41
C THR A 192 -0.70 -7.13 15.57
N PHE A 193 -1.99 -7.14 15.88
CA PHE A 193 -2.77 -5.96 16.26
C PHE A 193 -3.43 -6.23 17.61
N ARG A 194 -3.11 -5.41 18.62
CA ARG A 194 -3.56 -5.61 20.02
C ARG A 194 -3.22 -6.98 20.61
N GLY A 195 -2.04 -7.50 20.26
CA GLY A 195 -1.58 -8.82 20.72
C GLY A 195 -2.14 -10.01 19.93
N GLU A 196 -3.14 -9.79 19.08
CA GLU A 196 -3.71 -10.85 18.23
C GLU A 196 -3.08 -10.86 16.84
N PRO A 197 -2.95 -12.02 16.18
CA PRO A 197 -2.48 -12.09 14.80
C PRO A 197 -3.35 -11.27 13.83
N VAL A 198 -2.71 -10.56 12.91
CA VAL A 198 -3.40 -9.88 11.81
C VAL A 198 -3.95 -10.91 10.82
N GLU A 199 -5.19 -10.71 10.39
CA GLU A 199 -5.92 -11.54 9.44
C GLU A 199 -5.83 -10.92 8.03
N PHE A 200 -5.20 -11.66 7.12
CA PHE A 200 -4.99 -11.28 5.72
C PHE A 200 -6.05 -11.92 4.83
N LEU A 201 -6.83 -11.10 4.12
CA LEU A 201 -8.00 -11.53 3.35
C LEU A 201 -7.80 -11.45 1.84
N ILE A 202 -7.08 -10.44 1.36
CA ILE A 202 -6.81 -10.23 -0.07
C ILE A 202 -5.41 -10.74 -0.37
N LYS A 203 -5.25 -11.47 -1.48
CA LYS A 203 -3.96 -11.96 -1.97
C LYS A 203 -3.86 -11.77 -3.48
N PHE A 204 -2.76 -11.19 -3.96
CA PHE A 204 -2.57 -10.91 -5.38
C PHE A 204 -1.08 -10.83 -5.77
N ASN A 205 -0.80 -10.88 -7.08
CA ASN A 205 0.53 -10.63 -7.65
C ASN A 205 0.52 -9.27 -8.36
N PRO A 206 1.24 -8.25 -7.84
CA PRO A 206 1.21 -6.89 -8.39
C PRO A 206 1.97 -6.72 -9.72
N LEU A 207 2.73 -7.74 -10.15
CA LEU A 207 3.50 -7.73 -11.40
C LEU A 207 2.84 -8.52 -12.53
N GLN A 208 1.78 -9.28 -12.25
CA GLN A 208 0.94 -9.82 -13.31
C GLN A 208 -0.01 -8.71 -13.79
N SER A 209 0.00 -8.44 -15.09
CA SER A 209 -1.08 -7.66 -15.70
C SER A 209 -2.36 -8.49 -15.66
N ASP A 210 -3.47 -7.87 -15.24
CA ASP A 210 -4.81 -8.40 -15.48
C ASP A 210 -5.05 -8.70 -16.98
#